data_AF-A0A6C0J7V9-F1
#
_entry.id   AF-A0A6C0J7V9-F1
#
_cell.length_a   1.000
_cell.length_b   1.000
_cell.length_c   1.000
_cell.angle_alpha   90.00
_cell.angle_beta   90.00
_cell.angle_gamma   90.00
#
_symmetry.space_group_name_H-M   'P 1'
#
loop_
_entity.id
_entity.type
_entity.pdbx_description
1 polymer ?
#
loop_
_entity_poly.entity_id
_entity_poly.type
_entity_poly.pdbx_seq_one_letter_code
_entity_poly.pdbx_strand_id
1 'polypeptide(L)'
;MEVAEETNNIIYSKDPYVSTYDNILTDEECQHFIDISKESLKRSLVSYGKEGKISSGRTGFNTWIKHDHDEITKTIGERIAKIVKMPLERAESFQVIYYGVTQEYRPHYDSWEHNGSEKTLRCMKYGGARIKTALCYLNDVKKGGGTKITKLNIAVEAKKGRLLIFDNTIKETNIKHPLSEHAGLPVEEGEKYAFNLWFKECNSKMLYSEFNPEYYKKEESKISLIESDDKETLIDSDDISFTNNDKEIFKIENGDFIPLLKIKGITRIKHIHNYVNDKPFYFITVNDIKNIIEYDLKLNTLTPDFNIIIIGKKSTIKNSKLSSNILYTLDEQLNKIFEIGDEIKVYIANPNRRIIHITTINDILHPTFDINKYKINNIHIPYLIIENALSKELLEKVINFYNKKKKSNSVTEHSHSTKNRLHVHPDSELEKELDNKISRSILPEIKKVLYFDIKHRETYKICSYDAETSGRFHAHRDTPAPYQHRKYAMTLFLNDDYEGGEFHLLEYGLKIKPKANTAFIFPGICTHKVLQVTKGSRMVIITFFVNGETRPQYKMKSHFYDDKGIIESEIYPL
;
A
#
# COMPACT_ATOMS: atom_id res chain seq x y z
N MET A 1 -32.32 45.44 13.77
CA MET A 1 -30.89 45.54 13.43
C MET A 1 -30.18 44.76 14.51
N GLU A 2 -29.97 43.46 14.30
CA GLU A 2 -29.18 42.64 15.22
C GLU A 2 -28.06 42.01 14.42
N VAL A 3 -26.86 42.33 14.89
CA VAL A 3 -25.58 42.15 14.24
C VAL A 3 -25.35 40.66 14.08
N ALA A 4 -25.35 40.17 12.84
CA ALA A 4 -24.75 38.87 12.55
C ALA A 4 -23.27 39.00 12.86
N GLU A 5 -22.85 38.56 14.05
CA GLU A 5 -21.44 38.36 14.34
C GLU A 5 -20.87 37.50 13.20
N GLU A 6 -19.91 38.07 12.46
CA GLU A 6 -19.16 37.34 11.45
C GLU A 6 -18.56 36.12 12.13
N THR A 7 -19.12 34.94 11.83
CA THR A 7 -18.54 33.68 12.27
C THR A 7 -17.17 33.59 11.61
N ASN A 8 -16.12 33.86 12.37
CA ASN A 8 -14.74 33.78 11.91
C ASN A 8 -14.47 32.35 11.45
N ASN A 9 -14.55 32.13 10.14
CA ASN A 9 -14.28 30.84 9.53
C ASN A 9 -12.92 30.84 8.85
N ILE A 10 -12.12 29.81 9.14
CA ILE A 10 -10.83 29.60 8.47
C ILE A 10 -11.01 28.42 7.53
N ILE A 11 -10.78 28.64 6.24
CA ILE A 11 -10.76 27.58 5.23
C ILE A 11 -9.31 27.16 5.03
N TYR A 12 -8.98 25.93 5.42
CA TYR A 12 -7.64 25.37 5.27
C TYR A 12 -7.44 24.67 3.92
N SER A 13 -8.51 24.11 3.36
CA SER A 13 -8.49 23.44 2.06
C SER A 13 -9.84 23.56 1.37
N LYS A 14 -9.83 23.65 0.04
CA LYS A 14 -11.03 23.62 -0.80
C LYS A 14 -11.39 22.22 -1.31
N ASP A 15 -10.40 21.32 -1.40
CA ASP A 15 -10.59 19.94 -1.83
C ASP A 15 -9.55 19.00 -1.18
N PRO A 16 -9.96 18.08 -0.28
CA PRO A 16 -11.28 18.04 0.34
C PRO A 16 -11.53 19.36 1.08
N TYR A 17 -12.79 19.79 1.18
CA TYR A 17 -13.12 20.97 1.98
C TYR A 17 -12.70 20.72 3.43
N VAL A 18 -11.94 21.65 4.03
CA VAL A 18 -11.56 21.62 5.45
C VAL A 18 -11.67 23.04 6.00
N SER A 19 -12.49 23.22 7.03
CA SER A 19 -12.68 24.54 7.65
C SER A 19 -12.97 24.46 9.14
N THR A 20 -12.68 25.54 9.86
CA THR A 20 -13.10 25.72 11.24
C THR A 20 -14.05 26.90 11.36
N TYR A 21 -14.92 26.82 12.37
CA TYR A 21 -15.79 27.89 12.83
C TYR A 21 -15.67 27.96 14.34
N ASP A 22 -15.30 29.14 14.86
CA ASP A 22 -15.18 29.35 16.31
C ASP A 22 -16.51 29.78 16.91
N ASN A 23 -16.67 29.57 18.22
CA ASN A 23 -17.82 30.00 19.01
C ASN A 23 -19.17 29.45 18.49
N ILE A 24 -19.18 28.23 17.97
CA ILE A 24 -20.42 27.58 17.49
C ILE A 24 -21.27 27.05 18.65
N LEU A 25 -20.61 26.62 19.73
CA LEU A 25 -21.24 26.27 20.99
C LEU A 25 -20.83 27.28 22.07
N THR A 26 -21.80 27.62 22.92
CA THR A 26 -21.59 28.36 24.16
C THR A 26 -20.94 27.48 25.23
N ASP A 27 -20.45 28.10 26.29
CA ASP A 27 -19.82 27.39 27.39
C ASP A 27 -20.78 26.42 28.09
N GLU A 28 -22.04 26.83 28.25
CA GLU A 28 -23.13 26.07 28.84
C GLU A 28 -23.51 24.88 27.95
N GLU A 29 -23.60 25.08 26.63
CA GLU A 29 -23.88 24.02 25.66
C GLU A 29 -22.75 22.97 25.63
N CYS A 30 -21.49 23.42 25.70
CA CYS A 30 -20.34 22.54 25.81
C CYS A 30 -20.39 21.71 27.09
N GLN A 31 -20.64 22.36 28.24
CA GLN A 31 -20.70 21.70 29.54
C GLN A 31 -21.86 20.70 29.61
N HIS A 32 -23.02 21.06 29.06
CA HIS A 32 -24.19 20.19 28.97
C HIS A 32 -23.86 18.85 28.31
N PHE A 33 -23.21 18.87 27.13
CA PHE A 33 -22.77 17.66 26.44
C PHE A 33 -21.81 16.80 27.27
N ILE A 34 -20.88 17.43 28.01
CA ILE A 34 -19.96 16.71 28.89
C ILE A 34 -20.77 16.02 30.00
N ASP A 35 -21.68 16.72 30.67
CA ASP A 35 -22.40 16.19 31.81
C ASP A 35 -23.32 15.03 31.46
N ILE A 36 -24.13 15.16 30.40
CA ILE A 36 -25.00 14.06 29.94
C ILE A 36 -24.21 12.85 29.38
N SER A 37 -22.92 13.03 29.05
CA SER A 37 -22.08 11.94 28.55
C SER A 37 -21.44 11.10 29.66
N LYS A 38 -21.11 11.69 30.82
CA LYS A 38 -20.24 11.10 31.85
C LYS A 38 -20.67 9.71 32.31
N GLU A 39 -21.96 9.52 32.58
CA GLU A 39 -22.49 8.24 33.08
C GLU A 39 -22.53 7.14 32.01
N SER A 40 -22.50 7.51 30.73
CA SER A 40 -22.66 6.60 29.60
C SER A 40 -21.38 6.37 28.79
N LEU A 41 -20.25 6.96 29.19
CA LEU A 41 -18.95 6.77 28.54
C LEU A 41 -18.46 5.34 28.69
N LYS A 42 -18.23 4.68 27.55
CA LYS A 42 -17.66 3.32 27.47
C LYS A 42 -16.40 3.34 26.64
N ARG A 43 -15.57 2.31 26.77
CA ARG A 43 -14.33 2.20 25.98
C ARG A 43 -14.68 2.26 24.48
N SER A 44 -14.03 3.15 23.74
CA SER A 44 -14.32 3.33 22.31
C SER A 44 -13.99 2.07 21.51
N LEU A 45 -14.87 1.72 20.58
CA LEU A 45 -14.69 0.65 19.61
C LEU A 45 -14.39 1.20 18.21
N VAL A 46 -13.76 0.39 17.37
CA VAL A 46 -13.63 0.61 15.93
C VAL A 46 -14.38 -0.47 15.14
N SER A 47 -14.93 -0.13 13.98
CA SER A 47 -15.65 -1.09 13.14
C SER A 47 -14.71 -2.16 12.55
N TYR A 48 -14.93 -3.42 12.89
CA TYR A 48 -14.14 -4.57 12.43
C TYR A 48 -15.05 -5.77 12.08
N GLY A 49 -15.16 -6.13 10.80
CA GLY A 49 -16.03 -7.23 10.35
C GLY A 49 -17.48 -7.05 10.83
N LYS A 50 -18.03 -8.08 11.50
CA LYS A 50 -19.42 -8.17 11.99
C LYS A 50 -19.71 -7.36 13.28
N GLU A 51 -18.70 -6.88 14.00
CA GLU A 51 -18.87 -6.22 15.30
C GLU A 51 -17.97 -4.97 15.48
N GLY A 52 -18.10 -4.29 16.62
CA GLY A 52 -17.12 -3.28 17.05
C GLY A 52 -16.06 -3.95 17.92
N LYS A 53 -14.78 -3.63 17.71
CA LYS A 53 -13.67 -4.17 18.53
C LYS A 53 -12.89 -3.07 19.21
N ILE A 54 -12.40 -3.36 20.41
CA ILE A 54 -11.40 -2.53 21.08
C ILE A 54 -10.13 -2.56 20.23
N SER A 55 -9.58 -1.39 19.93
CA SER A 55 -8.36 -1.24 19.15
C SER A 55 -7.33 -0.46 19.94
N SER A 56 -6.06 -0.87 19.85
CA SER A 56 -4.94 -0.09 20.39
C SER A 56 -4.74 1.25 19.66
N GLY A 57 -5.35 1.43 18.49
CA GLY A 57 -5.32 2.68 17.73
C GLY A 57 -6.40 3.71 18.09
N ARG A 58 -7.33 3.37 19.00
CA ARG A 58 -8.30 4.31 19.58
C ARG A 58 -8.42 4.01 21.08
N THR A 59 -7.78 4.83 21.91
CA THR A 59 -7.61 4.53 23.34
C THR A 59 -8.59 5.25 24.27
N GLY A 60 -9.36 6.20 23.75
CA GLY A 60 -10.35 6.97 24.50
C GLY A 60 -11.70 6.27 24.73
N PHE A 61 -12.62 6.99 25.35
CA PHE A 61 -13.98 6.57 25.66
C PHE A 61 -14.96 7.29 24.74
N ASN A 62 -16.12 6.70 24.48
CA ASN A 62 -17.19 7.35 23.75
C ASN A 62 -18.58 6.94 24.25
N THR A 63 -19.56 7.76 23.88
CA THR A 63 -20.97 7.45 24.02
C THR A 63 -21.77 8.09 22.90
N TRP A 64 -23.01 7.66 22.72
CA TRP A 64 -23.89 8.14 21.65
C TRP A 64 -25.11 8.83 22.24
N ILE A 65 -25.33 10.07 21.81
CA ILE A 65 -26.45 10.91 22.26
C ILE A 65 -27.32 11.22 21.05
N LYS A 66 -28.63 10.94 21.16
CA LYS A 66 -29.57 11.21 20.08
C LYS A 66 -29.78 12.71 19.91
N HIS A 67 -30.19 13.13 18.72
CA HIS A 67 -30.48 14.55 18.45
C HIS A 67 -31.63 15.08 19.31
N ASP A 68 -32.59 14.22 19.64
CA ASP A 68 -33.78 14.50 20.43
C ASP A 68 -33.66 14.08 21.91
N HIS A 69 -32.43 14.02 22.44
CA HIS A 69 -32.23 13.73 23.87
C HIS A 69 -32.87 14.82 24.75
N ASP A 70 -32.68 16.09 24.38
CA ASP A 70 -33.35 17.26 24.93
C ASP A 70 -33.36 18.40 23.88
N GLU A 71 -33.93 19.54 24.26
CA GLU A 71 -34.02 20.72 23.39
C GLU A 71 -32.65 21.33 23.06
N ILE A 72 -31.65 21.19 23.93
CA ILE A 72 -30.28 21.72 23.71
C ILE A 72 -29.61 20.88 22.61
N THR A 73 -29.63 19.55 22.72
CA THR A 73 -29.03 18.65 21.72
C THR A 73 -29.68 18.83 20.35
N LYS A 74 -31.00 19.06 20.32
CA LYS A 74 -31.75 19.29 19.08
C LYS A 74 -31.37 20.60 18.43
N THR A 75 -31.37 21.68 19.21
CA THR A 75 -30.99 23.03 18.75
C THR A 75 -29.58 23.05 18.18
N ILE A 76 -28.62 22.38 18.84
CA ILE A 76 -27.23 22.31 18.38
C ILE A 76 -27.11 21.46 17.11
N GLY A 77 -27.82 20.34 17.04
CA GLY A 77 -27.88 19.52 15.82
C GLY A 77 -28.37 20.30 14.62
N GLU A 78 -29.48 21.03 14.78
CA GLU A 78 -30.06 21.89 13.73
C GLU A 78 -29.12 23.05 13.34
N ARG A 79 -28.42 23.65 14.31
CA ARG A 79 -27.42 24.70 14.07
C ARG A 79 -26.27 24.18 13.22
N ILE A 80 -25.69 23.03 13.58
CA ILE A 80 -24.59 22.41 12.83
C ILE A 80 -25.05 21.96 11.44
N ALA A 81 -26.26 21.40 11.33
CA ALA A 81 -26.86 21.01 10.05
C ALA A 81 -26.97 22.20 9.07
N LYS A 82 -27.37 23.39 9.56
CA LYS A 82 -27.40 24.63 8.76
C LYS A 82 -25.99 25.04 8.28
N ILE A 83 -24.97 24.94 9.13
CA ILE A 83 -23.58 25.27 8.78
C ILE A 83 -23.01 24.29 7.74
N VAL A 84 -23.23 22.99 7.95
CA VAL A 84 -22.78 21.91 7.04
C VAL A 84 -23.57 21.92 5.72
N LYS A 85 -24.74 22.59 5.69
CA LYS A 85 -25.70 22.62 4.58
C LYS A 85 -26.23 21.22 4.24
N MET A 86 -26.50 20.41 5.26
CA MET A 86 -27.10 19.09 5.13
C MET A 86 -28.20 18.91 6.19
N PRO A 87 -29.34 18.30 5.84
CA PRO A 87 -30.43 18.08 6.79
C PRO A 87 -29.97 17.20 7.96
N LEU A 88 -30.47 17.50 9.17
CA LEU A 88 -30.07 16.81 10.41
C LEU A 88 -30.42 15.32 10.36
N GLU A 89 -31.45 14.93 9.62
CA GLU A 89 -31.86 13.54 9.41
C GLU A 89 -30.81 12.72 8.66
N ARG A 90 -29.85 13.36 7.99
CA ARG A 90 -28.67 12.67 7.42
C ARG A 90 -27.56 12.48 8.44
N ALA A 91 -27.59 13.15 9.58
CA ALA A 91 -26.58 12.94 10.60
C ALA A 91 -26.83 11.64 11.37
N GLU A 92 -25.77 10.93 11.73
CA GLU A 92 -25.80 9.95 12.82
C GLU A 92 -25.98 10.68 14.16
N SER A 93 -26.33 9.94 15.23
CA SER A 93 -26.33 10.48 16.59
C SER A 93 -24.97 11.11 16.95
N PHE A 94 -24.97 12.09 17.85
CA PHE A 94 -23.74 12.66 18.37
C PHE A 94 -22.90 11.55 19.01
N GLN A 95 -21.65 11.41 18.58
CA GLN A 95 -20.69 10.55 19.27
C GLN A 95 -19.79 11.41 20.13
N VAL A 96 -20.12 11.57 21.41
CA VAL A 96 -19.25 12.25 22.38
C VAL A 96 -18.06 11.35 22.66
N ILE A 97 -16.86 11.94 22.66
CA ILE A 97 -15.58 11.27 22.86
C ILE A 97 -14.82 11.94 24.00
N TYR A 98 -14.12 11.11 24.77
CA TYR A 98 -13.25 11.50 25.87
C TYR A 98 -11.85 10.91 25.68
N TYR A 99 -10.83 11.76 25.81
CA TYR A 99 -9.43 11.36 25.84
C TYR A 99 -8.73 11.98 27.05
N GLY A 100 -8.18 11.13 27.92
CA GLY A 100 -7.20 11.54 28.93
C GLY A 100 -5.79 11.63 28.37
N VAL A 101 -4.83 12.02 29.23
CA VAL A 101 -3.40 12.13 28.89
C VAL A 101 -2.90 10.84 28.21
N THR A 102 -2.10 11.01 27.15
CA THR A 102 -1.57 9.98 26.23
C THR A 102 -2.60 9.28 25.32
N GLN A 103 -3.91 9.49 25.52
CA GLN A 103 -4.91 8.87 24.67
C GLN A 103 -5.01 9.60 23.32
N GLU A 104 -5.20 8.84 22.25
CA GLU A 104 -5.19 9.32 20.87
C GLU A 104 -6.20 8.54 20.00
N TYR A 105 -6.41 9.05 18.79
CA TYR A 105 -6.99 8.26 17.70
C TYR A 105 -6.06 8.33 16.49
N ARG A 106 -5.44 7.21 16.18
CA ARG A 106 -4.54 7.05 15.02
C ARG A 106 -5.20 7.45 13.70
N PRO A 107 -4.38 7.77 12.67
CA PRO A 107 -4.88 8.12 11.34
C PRO A 107 -5.92 7.13 10.81
N HIS A 108 -7.07 7.64 10.39
CA HIS A 108 -8.18 6.88 9.85
C HIS A 108 -9.01 7.73 8.88
N TYR A 109 -9.98 7.08 8.24
CA TYR A 109 -11.01 7.73 7.43
C TYR A 109 -12.37 7.47 8.06
N ASP A 110 -13.26 8.46 7.97
CA ASP A 110 -14.64 8.30 8.45
C ASP A 110 -15.54 7.61 7.42
N SER A 111 -15.29 7.82 6.12
CA SER A 111 -15.97 7.08 5.05
C SER A 111 -15.28 5.74 4.74
N TRP A 112 -15.96 4.88 3.99
CA TRP A 112 -15.56 3.51 3.73
C TRP A 112 -15.21 3.29 2.25
N GLU A 113 -14.43 2.24 1.98
CA GLU A 113 -14.18 1.78 0.62
C GLU A 113 -15.33 0.90 0.14
N HIS A 114 -15.78 1.07 -1.10
CA HIS A 114 -16.81 0.23 -1.73
C HIS A 114 -16.24 -1.08 -2.27
N ASN A 115 -15.53 -1.82 -1.42
CA ASN A 115 -14.79 -3.03 -1.78
C ASN A 115 -15.58 -4.35 -1.56
N GLY A 116 -16.88 -4.27 -1.27
CA GLY A 116 -17.74 -5.45 -1.00
C GLY A 116 -17.39 -6.20 0.28
N SER A 117 -16.52 -5.66 1.15
CA SER A 117 -16.23 -6.32 2.43
C SER A 117 -17.45 -6.30 3.34
N GLU A 118 -17.61 -7.35 4.17
CA GLU A 118 -18.69 -7.41 5.18
C GLU A 118 -18.77 -6.13 6.03
N LYS A 119 -17.61 -5.54 6.37
CA LYS A 119 -17.52 -4.28 7.11
C LYS A 119 -18.16 -3.14 6.32
N THR A 120 -17.78 -2.97 5.06
CA THR A 120 -18.32 -1.92 4.19
C THR A 120 -19.82 -2.08 4.04
N LEU A 121 -20.31 -3.29 3.72
CA LEU A 121 -21.74 -3.55 3.53
C LEU A 121 -22.54 -3.22 4.78
N ARG A 122 -22.04 -3.62 5.96
CA ARG A 122 -22.65 -3.31 7.26
C ARG A 122 -22.67 -1.81 7.54
N CYS A 123 -21.54 -1.12 7.35
CA CYS A 123 -21.43 0.31 7.64
C CYS A 123 -22.24 1.18 6.67
N MET A 124 -22.43 0.71 5.43
CA MET A 124 -23.24 1.35 4.40
C MET A 124 -24.74 1.07 4.56
N LYS A 125 -25.14 0.05 5.34
CA LYS A 125 -26.53 -0.45 5.43
C LYS A 125 -27.55 0.65 5.66
N TYR A 126 -27.25 1.60 6.53
CA TYR A 126 -28.12 2.72 6.84
C TYR A 126 -27.44 4.06 6.50
N GLY A 127 -28.14 4.88 5.73
CA GLY A 127 -27.69 6.21 5.29
C GLY A 127 -26.60 6.21 4.22
N GLY A 128 -25.98 5.06 3.87
CA GLY A 128 -24.87 5.02 2.92
C GLY A 128 -23.55 5.52 3.49
N ALA A 129 -22.73 6.15 2.65
CA ALA A 129 -21.39 6.63 3.03
C ALA A 129 -21.48 7.86 3.94
N ARG A 130 -20.49 8.06 4.82
CA ARG A 130 -20.33 9.32 5.55
C ARG A 130 -19.70 10.33 4.60
N ILE A 131 -20.43 11.35 4.20
CA ILE A 131 -20.01 12.37 3.22
C ILE A 131 -19.21 13.48 3.90
N LYS A 132 -19.62 13.91 5.09
CA LYS A 132 -18.97 14.99 5.86
C LYS A 132 -18.86 14.64 7.35
N THR A 133 -17.81 15.14 7.99
CA THR A 133 -17.66 15.10 9.44
C THR A 133 -17.72 16.52 9.98
N ALA A 134 -18.53 16.71 11.02
CA ALA A 134 -18.53 17.88 11.86
C ALA A 134 -18.07 17.48 13.27
N LEU A 135 -16.88 17.92 13.67
CA LEU A 135 -16.26 17.63 14.97
C LEU A 135 -16.26 18.91 15.81
N CYS A 136 -16.91 18.89 16.97
CA CYS A 136 -16.92 20.03 17.89
C CYS A 136 -16.11 19.72 19.14
N TYR A 137 -15.22 20.62 19.54
CA TYR A 137 -14.50 20.51 20.81
C TYR A 137 -15.34 21.09 21.94
N LEU A 138 -15.43 20.35 23.06
CA LEU A 138 -16.29 20.70 24.20
C LEU A 138 -15.53 21.34 25.36
N ASN A 139 -14.20 21.30 25.33
CA ASN A 139 -13.34 21.99 26.28
C ASN A 139 -12.02 22.37 25.61
N ASP A 140 -11.29 23.29 26.24
CA ASP A 140 -9.91 23.61 25.85
C ASP A 140 -8.98 22.52 26.37
N VAL A 141 -8.06 22.08 25.52
CA VAL A 141 -7.02 21.12 25.89
C VAL A 141 -5.75 21.90 26.20
N LYS A 142 -5.20 21.73 27.41
CA LYS A 142 -4.04 22.49 27.87
C LYS A 142 -2.82 22.29 26.96
N LYS A 143 -2.57 21.06 26.51
CA LYS A 143 -1.52 20.75 25.52
C LYS A 143 -1.85 19.49 24.71
N GLY A 144 -1.64 19.55 23.40
CA GLY A 144 -1.94 18.44 22.48
C GLY A 144 -3.42 18.35 22.12
N GLY A 145 -3.93 17.14 21.87
CA GLY A 145 -5.36 16.87 21.69
C GLY A 145 -6.02 17.43 20.41
N GLY A 146 -5.27 18.14 19.56
CA GLY A 146 -5.78 18.65 18.28
C GLY A 146 -6.24 17.55 17.30
N THR A 147 -6.79 17.96 16.17
CA THR A 147 -7.12 17.07 15.04
C THR A 147 -6.19 17.37 13.87
N LYS A 148 -5.52 16.35 13.34
CA LYS A 148 -4.61 16.49 12.19
C LYS A 148 -5.21 15.84 10.95
N ILE A 149 -5.42 16.60 9.88
CA ILE A 149 -5.68 16.06 8.53
C ILE A 149 -4.33 15.71 7.93
N THR A 150 -3.96 14.43 8.00
CA THR A 150 -2.56 13.98 7.88
C THR A 150 -2.00 14.18 6.49
N LYS A 151 -2.77 13.89 5.44
CA LYS A 151 -2.33 13.99 4.03
C LYS A 151 -2.20 15.43 3.53
N LEU A 152 -2.91 16.37 4.16
CA LEU A 152 -2.83 17.80 3.84
C LEU A 152 -1.88 18.56 4.77
N ASN A 153 -1.32 17.88 5.78
CA ASN A 153 -0.53 18.48 6.85
C ASN A 153 -1.21 19.67 7.56
N ILE A 154 -2.54 19.61 7.71
CA ILE A 154 -3.33 20.61 8.43
C ILE A 154 -3.51 20.11 9.87
N ALA A 155 -3.19 20.94 10.86
CA ALA A 155 -3.45 20.66 12.27
C ALA A 155 -4.40 21.72 12.84
N VAL A 156 -5.47 21.27 13.47
CA VAL A 156 -6.48 22.10 14.12
C VAL A 156 -6.38 21.89 15.63
N GLU A 157 -6.16 22.98 16.34
CA GLU A 157 -6.12 22.97 17.81
C GLU A 157 -7.50 22.74 18.41
N ALA A 158 -7.54 21.98 19.51
CA ALA A 158 -8.73 21.71 20.29
C ALA A 158 -9.08 22.91 21.18
N LYS A 159 -9.88 23.82 20.62
CA LYS A 159 -10.39 25.01 21.28
C LYS A 159 -11.87 24.83 21.60
N LYS A 160 -12.29 25.11 22.83
CA LYS A 160 -13.69 24.99 23.26
C LYS A 160 -14.64 25.74 22.31
N GLY A 161 -15.77 25.10 21.97
CA GLY A 161 -16.80 25.67 21.09
C GLY A 161 -16.42 25.76 19.61
N ARG A 162 -15.20 25.35 19.21
CA ARG A 162 -14.78 25.28 17.81
C ARG A 162 -15.37 24.06 17.12
N LEU A 163 -15.96 24.30 15.95
CA LEU A 163 -16.42 23.29 15.00
C LEU A 163 -15.41 23.12 13.87
N LEU A 164 -14.92 21.91 13.65
CA LEU A 164 -14.13 21.49 12.51
C LEU A 164 -15.03 20.72 11.52
N ILE A 165 -15.09 21.18 10.27
CA ILE A 165 -15.83 20.51 9.19
C ILE A 165 -14.85 20.04 8.12
N PHE A 166 -14.98 18.78 7.69
CA PHE A 166 -14.25 18.28 6.54
C PHE A 166 -15.03 17.28 5.68
N ASP A 167 -14.70 17.25 4.38
CA ASP A 167 -15.23 16.28 3.42
C ASP A 167 -14.55 14.92 3.56
N ASN A 168 -15.37 13.87 3.60
CA ASN A 168 -14.91 12.49 3.68
C ASN A 168 -14.91 11.77 2.33
N THR A 169 -15.59 12.33 1.33
CA THR A 169 -15.72 11.75 -0.01
C THR A 169 -15.32 12.77 -1.07
N ILE A 170 -14.94 12.30 -2.25
CA ILE A 170 -14.75 13.15 -3.43
C ILE A 170 -16.08 13.84 -3.70
N LYS A 171 -16.02 15.16 -3.95
CA LYS A 171 -17.20 16.01 -4.13
C LYS A 171 -18.20 15.35 -5.09
N GLU A 172 -19.48 15.36 -4.69
CA GLU A 172 -20.60 14.80 -5.45
C GLU A 172 -20.51 13.28 -5.71
N THR A 173 -19.66 12.57 -4.95
CA THR A 173 -19.58 11.11 -4.97
C THR A 173 -19.67 10.54 -3.55
N ASN A 174 -19.86 9.22 -3.46
CA ASN A 174 -19.71 8.46 -2.22
C ASN A 174 -18.31 7.84 -2.04
N ILE A 175 -17.40 8.06 -3.01
CA ILE A 175 -16.05 7.51 -2.98
C ILE A 175 -15.25 8.24 -1.91
N LYS A 176 -14.76 7.49 -0.91
CA LYS A 176 -13.84 7.99 0.13
C LYS A 176 -12.73 8.86 -0.45
N HIS A 177 -12.56 10.06 0.09
CA HIS A 177 -11.55 11.01 -0.36
C HIS A 177 -10.16 10.54 0.09
N PRO A 178 -9.16 10.35 -0.80
CA PRO A 178 -7.85 9.83 -0.42
C PRO A 178 -7.05 10.77 0.49
N LEU A 179 -7.35 12.06 0.46
CA LEU A 179 -6.70 13.09 1.28
C LEU A 179 -7.41 13.42 2.61
N SER A 180 -8.57 12.80 2.91
CA SER A 180 -9.33 13.10 4.15
C SER A 180 -8.90 12.28 5.38
N GLU A 181 -7.77 11.57 5.27
CA GLU A 181 -7.20 10.83 6.41
C GLU A 181 -6.91 11.82 7.54
N HIS A 182 -7.37 11.47 8.74
CA HIS A 182 -7.23 12.33 9.90
C HIS A 182 -6.99 11.54 11.19
N ALA A 183 -6.41 12.22 12.18
CA ALA A 183 -6.06 11.66 13.48
C ALA A 183 -6.44 12.63 14.60
N GLY A 184 -6.85 12.08 15.75
CA GLY A 184 -6.87 12.81 17.02
C GLY A 184 -5.49 12.72 17.66
N LEU A 185 -4.78 13.85 17.72
CA LEU A 185 -3.45 13.92 18.30
C LEU A 185 -3.50 13.56 19.81
N PRO A 186 -2.42 12.97 20.36
CA PRO A 186 -2.34 12.68 21.79
C PRO A 186 -2.61 13.91 22.65
N VAL A 187 -3.37 13.72 23.73
CA VAL A 187 -3.45 14.73 24.81
C VAL A 187 -2.15 14.65 25.60
N GLU A 188 -1.39 15.74 25.62
CA GLU A 188 -0.14 15.83 26.38
C GLU A 188 -0.38 16.35 27.80
N GLU A 189 -1.34 17.25 27.96
CA GLU A 189 -1.73 17.78 29.27
C GLU A 189 -3.23 18.12 29.31
N GLY A 190 -3.88 17.78 30.42
CA GLY A 190 -5.32 17.96 30.62
C GLY A 190 -6.14 16.79 30.07
N GLU A 191 -7.32 17.09 29.55
CA GLU A 191 -8.23 16.12 28.95
C GLU A 191 -8.97 16.73 27.77
N LYS A 192 -9.49 15.90 26.87
CA LYS A 192 -10.23 16.31 25.69
C LYS A 192 -11.60 15.68 25.68
N TYR A 193 -12.62 16.52 25.64
CA TYR A 193 -13.98 16.21 25.26
C TYR A 193 -14.28 16.81 23.88
N ALA A 194 -14.91 16.02 23.03
CA ALA A 194 -15.42 16.48 21.75
C ALA A 194 -16.66 15.66 21.38
N PHE A 195 -17.40 16.05 20.35
CA PHE A 195 -18.29 15.11 19.67
C PHE A 195 -18.05 15.10 18.17
N ASN A 196 -18.32 13.94 17.56
CA ASN A 196 -18.49 13.82 16.12
C ASN A 196 -19.97 13.83 15.76
N LEU A 197 -20.30 14.52 14.69
CA LEU A 197 -21.58 14.45 13.99
C LEU A 197 -21.30 14.12 12.53
N TRP A 198 -21.59 12.87 12.14
CA TRP A 198 -21.32 12.36 10.80
C TRP A 198 -22.53 12.46 9.90
N PHE A 199 -22.39 13.18 8.79
CA PHE A 199 -23.46 13.33 7.81
C PHE A 199 -23.34 12.27 6.71
N LYS A 200 -24.42 11.52 6.53
CA LYS A 200 -24.59 10.42 5.60
C LYS A 200 -25.08 10.89 4.23
N GLU A 201 -24.93 10.01 3.24
CA GLU A 201 -25.35 10.24 1.85
C GLU A 201 -26.86 10.47 1.74
N CYS A 202 -27.65 9.63 2.41
CA CYS A 202 -29.09 9.78 2.56
C CYS A 202 -29.50 9.79 4.04
N ASN A 203 -30.80 9.75 4.33
CA ASN A 203 -31.32 9.74 5.70
C ASN A 203 -30.64 8.62 6.51
N SER A 204 -30.10 8.94 7.69
CA SER A 204 -29.25 8.03 8.47
C SER A 204 -29.98 6.79 8.97
N LYS A 205 -31.32 6.80 8.96
CA LYS A 205 -32.19 5.66 9.33
C LYS A 205 -32.73 4.89 8.11
N MET A 206 -32.58 5.42 6.89
CA MET A 206 -33.04 4.78 5.66
C MET A 206 -32.10 3.65 5.26
N LEU A 207 -32.67 2.52 4.79
CA LEU A 207 -31.86 1.47 4.20
C LEU A 207 -31.22 1.99 2.92
N TYR A 208 -29.91 1.84 2.80
CA TYR A 208 -29.19 2.35 1.63
C TYR A 208 -29.60 1.64 0.34
N SER A 209 -30.10 0.40 0.42
CA SER A 209 -30.73 -0.30 -0.72
C SER A 209 -32.01 0.37 -1.23
N GLU A 210 -32.71 1.17 -0.42
CA GLU A 210 -33.87 1.93 -0.90
C GLU A 210 -33.45 3.18 -1.66
N PHE A 211 -32.34 3.80 -1.23
CA PHE A 211 -31.77 4.98 -1.88
C PHE A 211 -30.94 4.63 -3.13
N ASN A 212 -30.19 3.52 -3.07
CA ASN A 212 -29.36 3.00 -4.14
C ASN A 212 -29.57 1.47 -4.29
N PRO A 213 -30.65 1.04 -4.97
CA PRO A 213 -31.03 -0.38 -5.08
C PRO A 213 -29.99 -1.27 -5.74
N GLU A 214 -29.13 -0.71 -6.60
CA GLU A 214 -28.09 -1.47 -7.31
C GLU A 214 -26.85 -1.73 -6.44
N TYR A 215 -26.71 -1.05 -5.31
CA TYR A 215 -25.52 -1.16 -4.46
C TYR A 215 -25.31 -2.57 -3.91
N TYR A 216 -26.38 -3.25 -3.51
CA TYR A 216 -26.33 -4.59 -2.91
C TYR A 216 -26.66 -5.73 -3.89
N LYS A 217 -27.25 -5.44 -5.06
CA LYS A 217 -27.62 -6.45 -6.06
C LYS A 217 -26.44 -7.20 -6.68
N LYS A 218 -25.21 -6.69 -6.52
CA LYS A 218 -23.99 -7.41 -6.92
C LYS A 218 -23.63 -8.61 -6.03
N GLU A 219 -24.35 -8.88 -4.94
CA GLU A 219 -23.96 -9.90 -3.95
C GLU A 219 -25.04 -10.95 -3.60
N GLU A 220 -26.32 -10.76 -3.92
CA GLU A 220 -27.36 -11.76 -3.63
C GLU A 220 -27.21 -13.06 -4.45
N SER A 221 -26.48 -13.04 -5.57
CA SER A 221 -26.14 -14.24 -6.34
C SER A 221 -25.04 -15.11 -5.71
N LYS A 222 -24.46 -14.72 -4.56
CA LYS A 222 -23.41 -15.49 -3.85
C LYS A 222 -23.87 -16.20 -2.58
N ILE A 223 -25.03 -15.86 -2.03
CA ILE A 223 -25.44 -16.34 -0.68
C ILE A 223 -26.17 -17.69 -0.74
N SER A 224 -26.74 -18.08 -1.88
CA SER A 224 -27.45 -19.36 -2.05
C SER A 224 -26.53 -20.58 -2.30
N LEU A 225 -25.21 -20.41 -2.37
CA LEU A 225 -24.24 -21.48 -2.69
C LEU A 225 -23.51 -22.05 -1.46
N ILE A 226 -23.88 -21.68 -0.24
CA ILE A 226 -23.14 -22.03 1.00
C ILE A 226 -23.74 -23.25 1.74
N GLU A 227 -24.86 -23.80 1.29
CA GLU A 227 -25.46 -25.01 1.89
C GLU A 227 -25.38 -26.23 0.95
N SER A 228 -24.17 -26.70 0.65
CA SER A 228 -23.93 -28.11 0.34
C SER A 228 -22.43 -28.40 0.36
N ASP A 229 -21.98 -29.09 1.41
CA ASP A 229 -20.64 -29.64 1.54
C ASP A 229 -20.34 -30.72 0.48
N ASP A 230 -19.03 -30.91 0.28
CA ASP A 230 -18.34 -32.03 -0.37
C ASP A 230 -18.37 -32.11 -1.91
N LYS A 231 -17.34 -31.53 -2.53
CA LYS A 231 -16.21 -32.29 -3.12
C LYS A 231 -15.29 -31.38 -3.93
N GLU A 232 -13.99 -31.63 -3.81
CA GLU A 232 -12.96 -31.12 -4.72
C GLU A 232 -13.42 -31.21 -6.18
N THR A 233 -13.71 -30.05 -6.78
CA THR A 233 -13.72 -29.92 -8.24
C THR A 233 -13.31 -28.50 -8.60
N LEU A 234 -12.10 -28.40 -9.15
CA LEU A 234 -11.66 -27.28 -9.97
C LEU A 234 -12.64 -27.10 -11.13
N ILE A 235 -13.46 -26.04 -11.16
CA ILE A 235 -14.17 -25.62 -12.38
C ILE A 235 -14.20 -24.08 -12.49
N ASP A 236 -13.79 -23.68 -13.70
CA ASP A 236 -13.96 -22.48 -14.50
C ASP A 236 -14.42 -21.14 -13.91
N SER A 237 -13.59 -20.13 -14.19
CA SER A 237 -14.07 -18.78 -14.50
C SER A 237 -13.93 -18.56 -16.01
N ASP A 238 -14.96 -18.95 -16.74
CA ASP A 238 -15.43 -18.11 -17.83
C ASP A 238 -16.26 -16.96 -17.22
N ASP A 239 -16.25 -15.82 -17.93
CA ASP A 239 -17.00 -14.59 -17.67
C ASP A 239 -16.38 -13.55 -16.72
N ILE A 240 -15.28 -12.94 -17.18
CA ILE A 240 -15.11 -11.49 -17.00
C ILE A 240 -15.86 -10.80 -18.14
N SER A 241 -17.14 -10.51 -17.93
CA SER A 241 -17.88 -9.56 -18.77
C SER A 241 -17.74 -8.16 -18.15
N PHE A 242 -17.05 -7.26 -18.83
CA PHE A 242 -17.16 -5.83 -18.53
C PHE A 242 -18.46 -5.36 -19.14
N THR A 243 -19.45 -5.04 -18.31
CA THR A 243 -20.66 -4.38 -18.78
C THR A 243 -20.33 -2.93 -19.14
N ASN A 244 -20.41 -2.64 -20.43
CA ASN A 244 -20.33 -1.28 -20.98
C ASN A 244 -21.35 -0.38 -20.28
N ASN A 245 -20.91 0.80 -19.89
CA ASN A 245 -21.63 2.05 -20.12
C ASN A 245 -20.59 3.19 -20.08
N ASP A 246 -20.17 3.62 -21.27
CA ASP A 246 -19.57 4.91 -21.63
C ASP A 246 -18.68 5.61 -20.59
N LYS A 247 -17.51 5.02 -20.29
CA LYS A 247 -16.43 5.72 -19.58
C LYS A 247 -15.11 5.48 -20.30
N GLU A 248 -14.38 6.57 -20.49
CA GLU A 248 -13.08 6.69 -21.15
C GLU A 248 -12.27 5.38 -21.13
N ILE A 249 -12.05 4.85 -22.33
CA ILE A 249 -11.14 3.72 -22.51
C ILE A 249 -9.76 4.22 -22.11
N PHE A 250 -9.21 3.69 -21.01
CA PHE A 250 -7.82 3.92 -20.63
C PHE A 250 -6.91 3.44 -21.76
N LYS A 251 -6.37 4.40 -22.52
CA LYS A 251 -5.40 4.15 -23.57
C LYS A 251 -4.03 4.07 -22.93
N ILE A 252 -3.25 3.08 -23.35
CA ILE A 252 -1.85 2.97 -22.94
C ILE A 252 -1.02 3.97 -23.74
N GLU A 253 -0.31 4.85 -23.04
CA GLU A 253 0.56 5.87 -23.61
C GLU A 253 2.04 5.66 -23.24
N ASN A 254 2.92 6.45 -23.85
CA ASN A 254 4.32 6.49 -23.46
C ASN A 254 4.41 6.97 -22.00
N GLY A 255 5.12 6.21 -21.16
CA GLY A 255 5.29 6.50 -19.74
C GLY A 255 4.41 5.65 -18.82
N ASP A 256 3.35 5.02 -19.34
CA ASP A 256 2.48 4.13 -18.59
C ASP A 256 3.14 2.81 -18.23
N PHE A 257 2.57 2.09 -17.26
CA PHE A 257 3.00 0.73 -16.94
C PHE A 257 2.11 -0.29 -17.61
N ILE A 258 2.72 -1.34 -18.19
CA ILE A 258 1.96 -2.47 -18.70
C ILE A 258 1.19 -3.10 -17.53
N PRO A 259 -0.15 -3.20 -17.62
CA PRO A 259 -0.96 -3.75 -16.56
C PRO A 259 -0.61 -5.22 -16.31
N LEU A 260 -0.86 -5.68 -15.08
CA LEU A 260 -0.82 -7.11 -14.77
C LEU A 260 -2.01 -7.80 -15.45
N LEU A 261 -1.77 -8.41 -16.61
CA LEU A 261 -2.81 -9.10 -17.38
C LEU A 261 -2.69 -10.62 -17.22
N LYS A 262 -3.83 -11.30 -17.11
CA LYS A 262 -3.95 -12.75 -17.30
C LYS A 262 -4.41 -12.98 -18.74
N ILE A 263 -3.59 -13.61 -19.58
CA ILE A 263 -3.99 -13.95 -20.96
C ILE A 263 -4.43 -15.42 -20.99
N LYS A 264 -5.71 -15.68 -21.26
CA LYS A 264 -6.26 -17.05 -21.43
C LYS A 264 -5.91 -17.50 -22.86
N GLY A 265 -4.98 -18.44 -23.01
CA GLY A 265 -4.58 -18.99 -24.32
C GLY A 265 -5.53 -20.09 -24.80
N ILE A 266 -5.84 -20.12 -26.11
CA ILE A 266 -6.85 -20.99 -26.74
C ILE A 266 -6.54 -22.50 -26.62
N THR A 267 -5.34 -22.91 -26.20
CA THR A 267 -5.00 -24.34 -26.04
C THR A 267 -4.32 -24.71 -24.73
N ARG A 268 -4.12 -23.74 -23.81
CA ARG A 268 -3.66 -23.93 -22.43
C ARG A 268 -3.68 -22.56 -21.74
N ILE A 269 -4.23 -22.49 -20.53
CA ILE A 269 -4.18 -21.29 -19.68
C ILE A 269 -2.71 -21.03 -19.32
N LYS A 270 -2.05 -20.10 -20.02
CA LYS A 270 -0.74 -19.59 -19.62
C LYS A 270 -0.96 -18.39 -18.72
N HIS A 271 -0.78 -18.57 -17.42
CA HIS A 271 -0.67 -17.44 -16.51
C HIS A 271 0.60 -16.63 -16.86
N ILE A 272 0.47 -15.32 -17.07
CA ILE A 272 1.63 -14.43 -17.02
C ILE A 272 1.97 -14.29 -15.54
N HIS A 273 2.81 -15.20 -15.04
CA HIS A 273 3.40 -15.06 -13.72
C HIS A 273 4.82 -14.53 -13.84
N ASN A 274 5.10 -13.49 -13.07
CA ASN A 274 6.40 -12.86 -12.94
C ASN A 274 7.26 -13.67 -11.96
N TYR A 275 7.89 -14.74 -12.44
CA TYR A 275 8.88 -15.48 -11.65
C TYR A 275 10.23 -15.42 -12.33
N VAL A 276 11.14 -14.77 -11.62
CA VAL A 276 12.54 -14.71 -11.94
C VAL A 276 13.19 -16.03 -11.51
N ASN A 277 13.35 -16.94 -12.45
CA ASN A 277 14.28 -18.07 -12.38
C ASN A 277 15.24 -17.89 -13.55
N ASP A 278 16.50 -18.30 -13.44
CA ASP A 278 17.53 -18.26 -14.51
C ASP A 278 17.25 -19.17 -15.72
N LYS A 279 15.98 -19.39 -16.02
CA LYS A 279 15.52 -19.89 -17.30
C LYS A 279 14.98 -18.67 -18.06
N PRO A 280 15.22 -18.55 -19.37
CA PRO A 280 14.64 -17.49 -20.16
C PRO A 280 13.15 -17.36 -19.81
N PHE A 281 12.76 -16.14 -19.45
CA PHE A 281 11.38 -15.78 -19.20
C PHE A 281 10.53 -16.36 -20.33
N TYR A 282 9.45 -17.07 -19.99
CA TYR A 282 8.38 -17.23 -20.96
C TYR A 282 7.75 -15.86 -21.16
N PHE A 283 8.24 -15.13 -22.15
CA PHE A 283 7.30 -14.45 -23.01
C PHE A 283 6.31 -15.49 -23.56
N ILE A 284 5.25 -15.03 -24.18
CA ILE A 284 5.06 -15.34 -25.60
C ILE A 284 6.28 -16.07 -26.19
N THR A 285 6.32 -17.39 -26.07
CA THR A 285 7.38 -18.20 -26.70
C THR A 285 6.89 -18.46 -28.10
N VAL A 286 7.43 -17.64 -28.98
CA VAL A 286 7.74 -17.93 -30.36
C VAL A 286 8.76 -19.05 -30.40
N ASN A 287 8.36 -20.26 -30.78
CA ASN A 287 9.32 -21.24 -31.26
C ASN A 287 9.31 -21.16 -32.80
N ASP A 288 10.51 -21.17 -33.39
CA ASP A 288 10.87 -21.06 -34.82
C ASP A 288 11.06 -19.65 -35.42
N ILE A 289 12.28 -19.16 -35.19
CA ILE A 289 12.97 -18.04 -35.84
C ILE A 289 13.69 -18.59 -37.09
N LYS A 290 13.00 -18.71 -38.23
CA LYS A 290 13.68 -18.91 -39.52
C LYS A 290 13.52 -17.77 -40.53
N ASN A 291 12.64 -16.80 -40.27
CA ASN A 291 12.48 -15.61 -41.11
C ASN A 291 12.87 -14.28 -40.39
N ILE A 292 13.51 -14.38 -39.22
CA ILE A 292 13.98 -13.25 -38.38
C ILE A 292 15.52 -13.34 -38.21
N ILE A 293 16.24 -14.09 -39.05
CA ILE A 293 17.70 -14.25 -38.92
C ILE A 293 18.46 -12.96 -39.32
N GLU A 294 17.93 -12.16 -40.26
CA GLU A 294 18.46 -10.81 -40.53
C GLU A 294 18.20 -9.82 -39.39
N TYR A 295 17.14 -10.05 -38.61
CA TYR A 295 16.77 -9.25 -37.42
C TYR A 295 17.64 -9.56 -36.20
N ASP A 296 18.03 -10.83 -36.04
CA ASP A 296 18.81 -11.34 -34.92
C ASP A 296 20.19 -10.67 -34.83
N LEU A 297 20.83 -10.35 -35.95
CA LEU A 297 22.14 -9.67 -35.97
C LEU A 297 22.09 -8.19 -35.53
N LYS A 298 20.96 -7.51 -35.73
CA LYS A 298 20.76 -6.11 -35.27
C LYS A 298 20.15 -6.04 -33.86
N LEU A 299 19.26 -6.97 -33.48
CA LEU A 299 18.60 -6.98 -32.16
C LEU A 299 19.35 -7.80 -31.09
N ASN A 300 20.21 -8.79 -31.40
CA ASN A 300 21.03 -9.48 -30.37
C ASN A 300 22.20 -8.64 -29.84
N THR A 301 22.40 -7.44 -30.38
CA THR A 301 23.23 -6.42 -29.72
C THR A 301 22.45 -5.64 -28.66
N LEU A 302 21.16 -5.92 -28.48
CA LEU A 302 20.30 -5.23 -27.53
C LEU A 302 20.38 -5.85 -26.16
N THR A 303 20.75 -4.98 -25.25
CA THR A 303 21.06 -5.21 -23.86
C THR A 303 19.81 -5.66 -23.08
N PRO A 304 19.97 -6.26 -21.88
CA PRO A 304 18.87 -6.67 -20.97
C PRO A 304 17.98 -5.52 -20.44
N ASP A 305 17.96 -4.38 -21.13
CA ASP A 305 17.39 -3.11 -20.71
C ASP A 305 15.94 -2.91 -21.20
N PHE A 306 15.40 -3.82 -22.03
CA PHE A 306 14.07 -3.66 -22.63
C PHE A 306 13.25 -4.96 -22.69
N ASN A 307 11.93 -4.78 -22.60
CA ASN A 307 10.89 -5.74 -22.97
C ASN A 307 10.19 -5.22 -24.24
N ILE A 308 10.07 -6.06 -25.27
CA ILE A 308 9.34 -5.72 -26.51
C ILE A 308 8.06 -6.54 -26.56
N ILE A 309 6.93 -5.86 -26.78
CA ILE A 309 5.61 -6.48 -26.88
C ILE A 309 5.00 -6.10 -28.22
N ILE A 310 4.69 -7.11 -29.04
CA ILE A 310 4.12 -6.94 -30.39
C ILE A 310 2.66 -7.43 -30.35
N ILE A 311 1.74 -6.60 -30.83
CA ILE A 311 0.30 -6.87 -30.77
C ILE A 311 -0.38 -6.46 -32.08
N GLY A 312 -1.25 -7.31 -32.62
CA GLY A 312 -2.04 -7.02 -33.83
C GLY A 312 -3.30 -7.88 -33.95
N LYS A 313 -4.25 -7.46 -34.80
CA LYS A 313 -5.45 -8.26 -35.13
C LYS A 313 -5.08 -9.49 -35.94
N LYS A 314 -5.81 -10.59 -35.72
CA LYS A 314 -5.64 -11.85 -36.47
C LYS A 314 -5.78 -11.68 -37.98
N SER A 315 -6.63 -10.76 -38.45
CA SER A 315 -6.86 -10.47 -39.87
C SER A 315 -5.69 -9.71 -40.52
N THR A 316 -5.09 -8.76 -39.81
CA THR A 316 -3.93 -7.95 -40.26
C THR A 316 -2.68 -8.79 -40.54
N ILE A 317 -2.48 -9.86 -39.77
CA ILE A 317 -1.26 -10.67 -39.81
C ILE A 317 -1.14 -11.48 -41.12
N LYS A 318 -2.26 -11.76 -41.82
CA LYS A 318 -2.28 -12.58 -43.05
C LYS A 318 -1.48 -12.00 -44.23
N ASN A 319 -1.24 -10.69 -44.27
CA ASN A 319 -0.53 -10.02 -45.37
C ASN A 319 0.94 -9.65 -45.05
N SER A 320 1.43 -9.96 -43.86
CA SER A 320 2.82 -9.72 -43.49
C SER A 320 3.63 -11.01 -43.63
N LYS A 321 4.84 -10.96 -44.21
CA LYS A 321 5.79 -12.10 -44.28
C LYS A 321 6.31 -12.56 -42.89
N LEU A 322 5.60 -12.25 -41.81
CA LEU A 322 5.99 -12.52 -40.43
C LEU A 322 5.47 -13.91 -40.01
N SER A 323 6.33 -14.72 -39.41
CA SER A 323 6.05 -16.11 -39.03
C SER A 323 5.01 -16.25 -37.90
N SER A 324 4.62 -17.49 -37.59
CA SER A 324 3.57 -18.00 -36.67
C SER A 324 3.65 -17.60 -35.19
N ASN A 325 4.31 -16.49 -34.91
CA ASN A 325 5.01 -16.20 -33.68
C ASN A 325 4.73 -14.77 -33.18
N ILE A 326 3.56 -14.24 -33.51
CA ILE A 326 3.04 -12.99 -32.97
C ILE A 326 1.85 -13.35 -32.08
N LEU A 327 1.80 -12.83 -30.83
CA LEU A 327 0.56 -12.98 -30.05
C LEU A 327 -0.51 -12.09 -30.62
N TYR A 328 -1.64 -12.72 -30.90
CA TYR A 328 -2.91 -12.07 -31.12
C TYR A 328 -3.78 -12.37 -29.90
N THR A 329 -4.60 -11.40 -29.52
CA THR A 329 -5.69 -11.61 -28.57
C THR A 329 -7.01 -11.55 -29.32
N LEU A 330 -7.98 -12.37 -28.91
CA LEU A 330 -9.36 -12.28 -29.37
C LEU A 330 -10.23 -11.46 -28.39
N ASP A 331 -9.62 -10.99 -27.30
CA ASP A 331 -10.28 -10.18 -26.28
C ASP A 331 -10.46 -8.74 -26.79
N GLU A 332 -11.71 -8.34 -27.02
CA GLU A 332 -12.06 -7.01 -27.49
C GLU A 332 -11.68 -5.89 -26.50
N GLN A 333 -11.57 -6.18 -25.21
CA GLN A 333 -11.17 -5.20 -24.21
C GLN A 333 -9.66 -4.96 -24.26
N LEU A 334 -8.87 -6.02 -24.47
CA LEU A 334 -7.44 -5.87 -24.76
C LEU A 334 -7.22 -5.14 -26.10
N ASN A 335 -8.08 -5.34 -27.09
CA ASN A 335 -8.09 -4.54 -28.33
C ASN A 335 -8.32 -3.06 -28.06
N LYS A 336 -9.18 -2.70 -27.10
CA LYS A 336 -9.42 -1.32 -26.69
C LYS A 336 -8.25 -0.72 -25.90
N ILE A 337 -7.68 -1.46 -24.94
CA ILE A 337 -6.57 -1.01 -24.08
C ILE A 337 -5.27 -0.78 -24.87
N PHE A 338 -4.93 -1.71 -25.78
CA PHE A 338 -3.73 -1.62 -26.61
C PHE A 338 -4.00 -1.01 -27.99
N GLU A 339 -5.18 -0.41 -28.21
CA GLU A 339 -5.61 0.18 -29.48
C GLU A 339 -5.24 -0.69 -30.70
N ILE A 340 -5.61 -1.96 -30.62
CA ILE A 340 -5.25 -2.97 -31.62
C ILE A 340 -6.07 -2.67 -32.88
N GLY A 341 -5.47 -1.89 -33.78
CA GLY A 341 -6.05 -1.47 -35.06
C GLY A 341 -5.73 -2.43 -36.20
N ASP A 342 -5.80 -1.94 -37.43
CA ASP A 342 -5.44 -2.73 -38.61
C ASP A 342 -3.92 -2.77 -38.84
N GLU A 343 -3.14 -2.07 -38.03
CA GLU A 343 -1.67 -2.10 -37.99
C GLU A 343 -1.15 -2.86 -36.77
N ILE A 344 -0.01 -3.53 -36.93
CA ILE A 344 0.67 -4.21 -35.82
C ILE A 344 1.42 -3.15 -35.00
N LYS A 345 1.03 -2.99 -33.73
CA LYS A 345 1.68 -2.10 -32.78
C LYS A 345 2.79 -2.84 -32.02
N VAL A 346 3.81 -2.08 -31.65
CA VAL A 346 4.92 -2.54 -30.84
C VAL A 346 5.13 -1.60 -29.66
N TYR A 347 5.20 -2.18 -28.48
CA TYR A 347 5.43 -1.50 -27.21
C TYR A 347 6.81 -1.86 -26.71
N ILE A 348 7.65 -0.86 -26.53
CA ILE A 348 8.98 -0.97 -25.95
C ILE A 348 8.86 -0.52 -24.50
N ALA A 349 9.08 -1.42 -23.56
CA ALA A 349 9.03 -1.16 -22.13
C ALA A 349 10.37 -1.44 -21.45
N ASN A 350 10.62 -0.81 -20.31
CA ASN A 350 11.75 -1.16 -19.46
C ASN A 350 11.46 -2.44 -18.65
N PRO A 351 12.43 -2.99 -17.90
CA PRO A 351 12.23 -4.20 -17.10
C PRO A 351 11.19 -4.07 -15.97
N ASN A 352 10.91 -2.83 -15.54
CA ASN A 352 9.84 -2.50 -14.59
C ASN A 352 8.45 -2.38 -15.24
N ARG A 353 8.34 -2.67 -16.54
CA ARG A 353 7.13 -2.60 -17.37
C ARG A 353 6.65 -1.19 -17.70
N ARG A 354 7.48 -0.17 -17.46
CA ARG A 354 7.16 1.18 -17.91
C ARG A 354 7.40 1.27 -19.41
N ILE A 355 6.38 1.64 -20.16
CA ILE A 355 6.42 1.81 -21.60
C ILE A 355 7.23 3.07 -21.88
N ILE A 356 8.28 2.87 -22.65
CA ILE A 356 9.22 3.92 -23.05
C ILE A 356 8.79 4.46 -24.41
N HIS A 357 8.35 3.58 -25.29
CA HIS A 357 7.96 3.95 -26.64
C HIS A 357 6.90 3.00 -27.21
N ILE A 358 5.93 3.56 -27.92
CA ILE A 358 4.92 2.84 -28.70
C ILE A 358 5.14 3.21 -30.17
N THR A 359 5.23 2.20 -31.02
CA THR A 359 5.54 2.34 -32.45
C THR A 359 4.83 1.25 -33.26
N THR A 360 5.03 1.21 -34.58
CA THR A 360 4.48 0.15 -35.42
C THR A 360 5.54 -0.88 -35.75
N ILE A 361 5.11 -2.04 -36.24
CA ILE A 361 6.05 -3.03 -36.77
C ILE A 361 6.90 -2.39 -37.88
N ASN A 362 6.29 -1.66 -38.82
CA ASN A 362 6.97 -1.07 -39.97
C ASN A 362 8.09 -0.10 -39.58
N ASP A 363 7.88 0.68 -38.53
CA ASP A 363 8.89 1.58 -37.99
C ASP A 363 10.10 0.83 -37.43
N ILE A 364 9.86 -0.26 -36.69
CA ILE A 364 10.93 -1.15 -36.20
C ILE A 364 11.62 -1.87 -37.36
N LEU A 365 10.88 -2.18 -38.42
CA LEU A 365 11.46 -2.82 -39.60
C LEU A 365 12.30 -1.84 -40.44
N HIS A 366 12.18 -0.53 -40.21
CA HIS A 366 12.91 0.47 -40.99
C HIS A 366 14.43 0.38 -40.73
N PRO A 367 15.30 0.42 -41.77
CA PRO A 367 16.75 0.22 -41.61
C PRO A 367 17.45 1.18 -40.64
N THR A 368 16.87 2.37 -40.43
CA THR A 368 17.37 3.44 -39.55
C THR A 368 16.82 3.39 -38.13
N PHE A 369 16.00 2.40 -37.79
CA PHE A 369 15.50 2.24 -36.44
C PHE A 369 16.65 1.85 -35.49
N ASP A 370 16.90 2.71 -34.51
CA ASP A 370 17.82 2.45 -33.41
C ASP A 370 17.03 2.47 -32.11
N ILE A 371 16.96 1.32 -31.44
CA ILE A 371 16.27 1.17 -30.16
C ILE A 371 17.13 1.65 -28.97
N ASN A 372 18.45 1.76 -29.14
CA ASN A 372 19.34 2.23 -28.08
C ASN A 372 19.05 3.68 -27.71
N LYS A 373 18.47 4.47 -28.62
CA LYS A 373 18.00 5.84 -28.32
C LYS A 373 16.91 5.88 -27.24
N TYR A 374 16.19 4.78 -27.01
CA TYR A 374 15.19 4.66 -25.95
C TYR A 374 15.77 4.13 -24.64
N LYS A 375 17.09 3.88 -24.56
CA LYS A 375 17.72 3.40 -23.33
C LYS A 375 17.63 4.49 -22.29
N ILE A 376 16.84 4.23 -21.25
CA ILE A 376 16.72 5.20 -20.17
C ILE A 376 17.98 5.10 -19.33
N ASN A 377 18.87 6.06 -19.53
CA ASN A 377 19.97 6.31 -18.62
C ASN A 377 19.41 7.08 -17.40
N ASN A 378 19.83 6.70 -16.18
CA ASN A 378 19.42 7.35 -14.92
C ASN A 378 17.96 7.15 -14.50
N ILE A 379 17.42 5.92 -14.59
CA ILE A 379 16.19 5.61 -13.83
C ILE A 379 16.55 5.58 -12.34
N HIS A 380 16.00 6.50 -11.56
CA HIS A 380 16.13 6.47 -10.11
C HIS A 380 15.08 5.55 -9.50
N ILE A 381 15.55 4.50 -8.81
CA ILE A 381 14.71 3.70 -7.92
C ILE A 381 14.61 4.39 -6.56
N PRO A 382 13.42 4.43 -5.92
CA PRO A 382 13.31 4.85 -4.52
C PRO A 382 13.91 3.76 -3.63
N TYR A 383 15.23 3.79 -3.46
CA TYR A 383 15.97 2.99 -2.50
C TYR A 383 16.46 3.87 -1.35
N LEU A 384 16.76 3.25 -0.20
CA LEU A 384 17.41 3.92 0.93
C LEU A 384 18.72 3.25 1.26
N ILE A 385 19.71 4.08 1.57
CA ILE A 385 20.97 3.68 2.19
C ILE A 385 21.00 4.31 3.57
N ILE A 386 21.15 3.48 4.61
CA ILE A 386 21.25 3.90 5.99
C ILE A 386 22.55 3.33 6.56
N GLU A 387 23.54 4.20 6.71
CA GLU A 387 24.81 3.83 7.33
C GLU A 387 24.66 3.70 8.85
N ASN A 388 25.58 2.97 9.49
CA ASN A 388 25.59 2.75 10.94
C ASN A 388 24.27 2.18 11.49
N ALA A 389 23.69 1.25 10.73
CA ALA A 389 22.37 0.70 11.00
C ALA A 389 22.29 -0.05 12.36
N LEU A 390 23.37 -0.71 12.78
CA LEU A 390 23.53 -1.36 14.08
C LEU A 390 24.55 -0.62 14.96
N SER A 391 24.49 -0.83 16.27
CA SER A 391 25.63 -0.48 17.14
C SER A 391 26.82 -1.39 16.82
N LYS A 392 28.04 -0.91 17.09
CA LYS A 392 29.27 -1.69 16.86
C LYS A 392 29.24 -3.03 17.61
N GLU A 393 28.80 -3.01 18.86
CA GLU A 393 28.66 -4.21 19.70
C GLU A 393 27.66 -5.22 19.11
N LEU A 394 26.48 -4.76 18.66
CA LEU A 394 25.48 -5.65 18.07
C LEU A 394 25.95 -6.22 16.72
N LEU A 395 26.66 -5.43 15.91
CA LEU A 395 27.27 -5.90 14.67
C LEU A 395 28.26 -7.04 14.95
N GLU A 396 29.18 -6.85 15.90
CA GLU A 396 30.13 -7.88 16.32
C GLU A 396 29.41 -9.12 16.88
N LYS A 397 28.36 -8.94 17.69
CA LYS A 397 27.54 -10.03 18.22
C LYS A 397 26.90 -10.86 17.12
N VAL A 398 26.33 -10.23 16.08
CA VAL A 398 25.74 -10.90 14.91
C VAL A 398 26.79 -11.72 14.15
N ILE A 399 27.96 -11.13 13.88
CA ILE A 399 29.06 -11.80 13.16
C ILE A 399 29.56 -13.01 13.96
N ASN A 400 29.78 -12.83 15.26
CA ASN A 400 30.21 -13.89 16.17
C ASN A 400 29.18 -15.02 16.28
N PHE A 401 27.89 -14.68 16.32
CA PHE A 401 26.81 -15.67 16.30
C PHE A 401 26.87 -16.52 15.03
N TYR A 402 27.00 -15.90 13.86
CA TYR A 402 27.14 -16.61 12.59
C TYR A 402 28.37 -17.52 12.58
N ASN A 403 29.54 -16.99 12.98
CA ASN A 403 30.79 -17.75 13.00
C ASN A 403 30.72 -18.96 13.93
N LYS A 404 30.06 -18.83 15.08
CA LYS A 404 29.82 -19.95 16.00
C LYS A 404 28.95 -21.04 15.35
N LYS A 405 27.85 -20.65 14.69
CA LYS A 405 26.97 -21.58 13.97
C LYS A 405 27.66 -22.25 12.78
N LYS A 406 28.50 -21.52 12.04
CA LYS A 406 29.31 -22.07 10.95
C LYS A 406 30.31 -23.11 11.48
N LYS A 407 31.02 -22.82 12.57
CA LYS A 407 31.94 -23.76 13.23
C LYS A 407 31.23 -25.02 13.74
N SER A 408 29.99 -24.91 14.19
CA SER A 408 29.19 -26.06 14.68
C SER A 408 28.40 -26.77 13.58
N ASN A 409 28.66 -26.48 12.29
CA ASN A 409 27.91 -27.00 11.13
C ASN A 409 26.38 -26.85 11.26
N SER A 410 25.92 -25.82 11.99
CA SER A 410 24.51 -25.51 12.23
C SER A 410 24.00 -24.43 11.29
N VAL A 411 24.50 -24.43 10.05
CA VAL A 411 24.15 -23.49 8.97
C VAL A 411 23.31 -24.20 7.94
N THR A 412 22.35 -23.50 7.35
CA THR A 412 21.58 -24.02 6.21
C THR A 412 22.25 -23.64 4.92
N GLU A 413 22.72 -24.65 4.19
CA GLU A 413 23.36 -24.49 2.89
C GLU A 413 22.34 -24.45 1.76
N HIS A 414 22.55 -23.54 0.82
CA HIS A 414 21.90 -23.56 -0.48
C HIS A 414 22.98 -23.62 -1.55
N SER A 415 23.19 -24.79 -2.14
CA SER A 415 24.12 -25.00 -3.26
C SER A 415 23.34 -25.53 -4.47
N HIS A 416 22.90 -24.63 -5.34
CA HIS A 416 22.10 -24.94 -6.53
C HIS A 416 22.57 -24.08 -7.70
N SER A 417 22.12 -24.38 -8.93
CA SER A 417 22.52 -23.65 -10.14
C SER A 417 22.28 -22.14 -10.02
N THR A 418 21.18 -21.72 -9.40
CA THR A 418 20.73 -20.32 -9.30
C THR A 418 21.26 -19.57 -8.07
N LYS A 419 21.79 -20.26 -7.07
CA LYS A 419 22.22 -19.64 -5.80
C LYS A 419 23.24 -20.51 -5.08
N ASN A 420 24.32 -19.89 -4.62
CA ASN A 420 25.24 -20.49 -3.66
C ASN A 420 25.40 -19.58 -2.44
N ARG A 421 24.87 -19.98 -1.28
CA ARG A 421 25.01 -19.26 -0.01
C ARG A 421 24.75 -20.15 1.21
N LEU A 422 25.32 -19.76 2.34
CA LEU A 422 24.97 -20.25 3.66
C LEU A 422 24.04 -19.26 4.37
N HIS A 423 23.16 -19.75 5.25
CA HIS A 423 22.42 -18.86 6.15
C HIS A 423 22.07 -19.50 7.50
N VAL A 424 21.82 -18.63 8.48
CA VAL A 424 21.25 -18.99 9.78
C VAL A 424 20.13 -18.02 10.14
N HIS A 425 19.21 -18.51 10.95
CA HIS A 425 18.27 -17.65 11.66
C HIS A 425 18.87 -17.29 13.02
N PRO A 426 18.77 -16.01 13.47
CA PRO A 426 19.12 -15.67 14.84
C PRO A 426 18.25 -16.44 15.83
N ASP A 427 18.74 -16.62 17.05
CA ASP A 427 17.89 -17.06 18.15
C ASP A 427 16.97 -15.92 18.63
N SER A 428 16.03 -16.23 19.52
CA SER A 428 15.03 -15.28 20.00
C SER A 428 15.63 -14.07 20.71
N GLU A 429 16.77 -14.22 21.39
CA GLU A 429 17.45 -13.13 22.09
C GLU A 429 18.06 -12.15 21.08
N LEU A 430 18.87 -12.66 20.14
CA LEU A 430 19.48 -11.84 19.10
C LEU A 430 18.43 -11.22 18.17
N GLU A 431 17.33 -11.93 17.90
CA GLU A 431 16.21 -11.40 17.11
C GLU A 431 15.55 -10.19 17.79
N LYS A 432 15.36 -10.23 19.12
CA LYS A 432 14.83 -9.10 19.91
C LYS A 432 15.77 -7.90 19.91
N GLU A 433 17.09 -8.12 20.04
CA GLU A 433 18.08 -7.03 19.96
C GLU A 433 18.12 -6.37 18.58
N LEU A 434 18.05 -7.17 17.52
CA LEU A 434 17.96 -6.67 16.15
C LEU A 434 16.70 -5.83 15.95
N ASP A 435 15.54 -6.33 16.38
CA ASP A 435 14.27 -5.59 16.29
C ASP A 435 14.32 -4.28 17.07
N ASN A 436 14.87 -4.30 18.30
CA ASN A 436 15.06 -3.11 19.12
C ASN A 436 15.90 -2.04 18.42
N LYS A 437 16.99 -2.44 17.77
CA LYS A 437 17.86 -1.49 17.09
C LYS A 437 17.26 -1.01 15.77
N ILE A 438 16.81 -1.94 14.91
CA ILE A 438 16.26 -1.64 13.58
C ILE A 438 15.02 -0.77 13.67
N SER A 439 14.17 -0.96 14.70
CA SER A 439 12.99 -0.12 14.93
C SER A 439 13.31 1.35 15.18
N ARG A 440 14.52 1.68 15.64
CA ARG A 440 14.96 3.05 15.92
C ARG A 440 15.87 3.62 14.84
N SER A 441 16.64 2.78 14.14
CA SER A 441 17.60 3.24 13.13
C SER A 441 17.09 3.18 11.69
N ILE A 442 16.22 2.22 11.35
CA ILE A 442 15.84 1.95 9.96
C ILE A 442 14.37 2.30 9.69
N LEU A 443 13.46 1.83 10.55
CA LEU A 443 12.02 1.98 10.28
C LEU A 443 11.55 3.44 10.22
N PRO A 444 12.06 4.38 11.06
CA PRO A 444 11.69 5.79 10.95
C PRO A 444 12.08 6.38 9.59
N GLU A 445 13.25 6.02 9.06
CA GLU A 445 13.71 6.49 7.74
C GLU A 445 12.90 5.90 6.60
N ILE A 446 12.52 4.61 6.67
CA ILE A 446 11.59 4.00 5.71
C ILE A 446 10.25 4.74 5.72
N LYS A 447 9.71 5.00 6.92
CA LYS A 447 8.45 5.74 7.06
C LYS A 447 8.55 7.16 6.49
N LYS A 448 9.65 7.85 6.79
CA LYS A 448 9.90 9.24 6.38
C LYS A 448 10.03 9.39 4.87
N VAL A 449 10.83 8.54 4.21
CA VAL A 449 11.16 8.72 2.78
C VAL A 449 10.24 7.92 1.87
N LEU A 450 9.87 6.70 2.27
CA LEU A 450 9.07 5.80 1.42
C LEU A 450 7.58 5.84 1.79
N TYR A 451 7.18 6.68 2.74
CA TYR A 451 5.81 6.82 3.25
C TYR A 451 5.17 5.46 3.60
N PHE A 452 5.99 4.53 4.09
CA PHE A 452 5.60 3.15 4.30
C PHE A 452 5.65 2.77 5.78
N ASP A 453 4.47 2.53 6.35
CA ASP A 453 4.33 2.04 7.73
C ASP A 453 4.52 0.51 7.78
N ILE A 454 5.68 0.09 8.27
CA ILE A 454 5.99 -1.31 8.48
C ILE A 454 5.15 -1.84 9.64
N LYS A 455 4.38 -2.90 9.39
CA LYS A 455 3.54 -3.59 10.40
C LYS A 455 4.04 -4.98 10.70
N HIS A 456 4.73 -5.61 9.76
CA HIS A 456 5.34 -6.91 9.97
C HIS A 456 6.66 -6.97 9.23
N ARG A 457 7.57 -7.78 9.78
CA ARG A 457 8.80 -8.19 9.10
C ARG A 457 8.91 -9.70 9.12
N GLU A 458 9.50 -10.28 8.07
CA GLU A 458 9.83 -11.71 8.04
C GLU A 458 11.06 -12.02 8.91
N THR A 459 11.28 -13.30 9.21
CA THR A 459 12.45 -13.70 10.01
C THR A 459 13.75 -13.24 9.37
N TYR A 460 14.66 -12.73 10.19
CA TYR A 460 16.00 -12.35 9.71
C TYR A 460 16.74 -13.59 9.22
N LYS A 461 17.51 -13.42 8.16
CA LYS A 461 18.47 -14.41 7.67
C LYS A 461 19.85 -13.77 7.67
N ILE A 462 20.75 -14.27 8.50
CA ILE A 462 22.16 -13.91 8.42
C ILE A 462 22.79 -14.83 7.38
N CYS A 463 23.23 -14.27 6.25
CA CYS A 463 23.73 -14.99 5.10
C CYS A 463 25.22 -14.74 4.89
N SER A 464 25.93 -15.75 4.38
CA SER A 464 27.29 -15.61 3.82
C SER A 464 27.35 -16.14 2.39
N TYR A 465 28.05 -15.40 1.54
CA TYR A 465 28.42 -15.79 0.19
C TYR A 465 29.95 -15.90 0.15
N ASP A 466 30.46 -17.13 0.05
CA ASP A 466 31.88 -17.42 0.22
C ASP A 466 32.55 -17.60 -1.15
N ALA A 467 33.75 -17.03 -1.34
CA ALA A 467 34.50 -17.19 -2.59
C ALA A 467 34.82 -18.66 -2.91
N GLU A 468 35.15 -19.44 -1.89
CA GLU A 468 35.49 -20.88 -1.99
C GLU A 468 34.37 -21.70 -2.64
N THR A 469 33.11 -21.30 -2.46
CA THR A 469 31.94 -21.98 -3.03
C THR A 469 31.35 -21.23 -4.23
N SER A 470 32.05 -20.22 -4.76
CA SER A 470 31.50 -19.33 -5.80
C SER A 470 30.16 -18.71 -5.38
N GLY A 471 30.15 -18.18 -4.16
CA GLY A 471 29.00 -17.56 -3.51
C GLY A 471 28.36 -16.49 -4.38
N ARG A 472 27.07 -16.68 -4.71
CA ARG A 472 26.31 -15.82 -5.61
C ARG A 472 24.80 -15.98 -5.42
N PHE A 473 24.03 -15.06 -5.95
CA PHE A 473 22.60 -15.26 -6.18
C PHE A 473 22.26 -14.63 -7.51
N HIS A 474 21.74 -15.41 -8.43
CA HIS A 474 21.32 -14.89 -9.71
C HIS A 474 20.13 -13.93 -9.61
N ALA A 475 19.74 -13.38 -10.76
CA ALA A 475 18.64 -12.45 -10.86
C ALA A 475 17.38 -13.07 -10.24
N HIS A 476 16.75 -12.35 -9.32
CA HIS A 476 15.47 -12.73 -8.75
C HIS A 476 14.64 -11.50 -8.33
N ARG A 477 13.36 -11.71 -8.02
CA ARG A 477 12.48 -10.77 -7.31
C ARG A 477 12.06 -11.37 -5.98
N ASP A 478 11.73 -10.52 -5.01
CA ASP A 478 11.33 -10.97 -3.68
C ASP A 478 9.82 -11.12 -3.52
N THR A 479 9.03 -10.76 -4.53
CA THR A 479 7.56 -10.90 -4.56
C THR A 479 7.02 -12.06 -5.44
N PRO A 480 7.70 -13.23 -5.59
CA PRO A 480 7.11 -14.36 -6.29
C PRO A 480 5.89 -14.84 -5.48
N ALA A 481 4.79 -15.30 -6.08
CA ALA A 481 3.72 -15.90 -5.25
C ALA A 481 4.27 -17.15 -4.53
N PRO A 482 3.82 -17.42 -3.28
CA PRO A 482 2.80 -16.70 -2.51
C PRO A 482 3.30 -15.43 -1.77
N TYR A 483 4.55 -15.01 -1.97
CA TYR A 483 5.22 -13.91 -1.25
C TYR A 483 4.93 -12.49 -1.77
N GLN A 484 3.80 -12.30 -2.44
CA GLN A 484 3.41 -11.02 -3.06
C GLN A 484 3.13 -9.92 -2.02
N HIS A 485 2.99 -10.28 -0.74
CA HIS A 485 2.82 -9.35 0.37
C HIS A 485 4.07 -8.51 0.65
N ARG A 486 5.27 -9.01 0.33
CA ARG A 486 6.54 -8.30 0.58
C ARG A 486 6.58 -7.00 -0.20
N LYS A 487 6.65 -5.86 0.50
CA LYS A 487 6.67 -4.53 -0.15
C LYS A 487 8.09 -4.05 -0.35
N TYR A 488 8.89 -4.12 0.71
CA TYR A 488 10.30 -3.73 0.70
C TYR A 488 11.18 -4.86 1.21
N ALA A 489 12.34 -5.01 0.60
CA ALA A 489 13.40 -5.88 1.05
C ALA A 489 14.51 -5.04 1.70
N MET A 490 15.16 -5.61 2.71
CA MET A 490 16.33 -5.03 3.34
C MET A 490 17.50 -5.98 3.21
N THR A 491 18.63 -5.45 2.74
CA THR A 491 19.94 -6.09 2.82
C THR A 491 20.85 -5.22 3.67
N LEU A 492 21.21 -5.69 4.86
CA LEU A 492 22.13 -5.03 5.78
C LEU A 492 23.52 -5.68 5.65
N PHE A 493 24.51 -4.92 5.20
CA PHE A 493 25.88 -5.38 4.97
C PHE A 493 26.64 -5.44 6.29
N LEU A 494 27.18 -6.62 6.63
CA LEU A 494 27.88 -6.83 7.91
C LEU A 494 29.38 -6.58 7.80
N ASN A 495 29.95 -6.73 6.61
CA ASN A 495 31.36 -6.51 6.32
C ASN A 495 31.55 -5.94 4.91
N ASP A 496 32.76 -5.52 4.60
CA ASP A 496 33.18 -4.96 3.30
C ASP A 496 34.59 -5.44 2.85
N ASP A 497 35.22 -6.34 3.61
CA ASP A 497 36.53 -6.95 3.36
C ASP A 497 36.45 -8.17 2.41
N TYR A 498 35.81 -8.01 1.26
CA TYR A 498 35.71 -9.04 0.22
C TYR A 498 35.91 -8.45 -1.19
N GLU A 499 36.20 -9.27 -2.20
CA GLU A 499 36.26 -8.88 -3.62
C GLU A 499 35.11 -9.53 -4.41
N GLY A 500 34.63 -8.84 -5.46
CA GLY A 500 33.37 -9.19 -6.12
C GLY A 500 32.16 -8.98 -5.21
N GLY A 501 31.11 -9.79 -5.40
CA GLY A 501 29.94 -9.81 -4.51
C GLY A 501 29.01 -8.61 -4.60
N GLU A 502 29.14 -7.75 -5.61
CA GLU A 502 28.33 -6.55 -5.74
C GLU A 502 26.84 -6.89 -5.86
N PHE A 503 26.02 -6.08 -5.19
CA PHE A 503 24.58 -6.14 -5.34
C PHE A 503 24.20 -5.35 -6.59
N HIS A 504 23.41 -5.93 -7.48
CA HIS A 504 23.05 -5.32 -8.75
C HIS A 504 21.53 -5.33 -8.92
N LEU A 505 20.92 -4.15 -9.01
CA LEU A 505 19.55 -3.95 -9.49
C LEU A 505 19.59 -3.81 -11.01
N LEU A 506 19.29 -4.90 -11.71
CA LEU A 506 19.47 -4.98 -13.17
C LEU A 506 18.63 -3.92 -13.90
N GLU A 507 17.40 -3.72 -13.43
CA GLU A 507 16.39 -2.87 -14.07
C GLU A 507 16.72 -1.38 -14.04
N TYR A 508 17.69 -1.00 -13.19
CA TYR A 508 18.12 0.37 -12.96
C TYR A 508 19.61 0.56 -13.25
N GLY A 509 20.31 -0.49 -13.70
CA GLY A 509 21.76 -0.47 -13.89
C GLY A 509 22.56 -0.14 -12.60
N LEU A 510 21.93 -0.20 -11.43
CA LEU A 510 22.54 0.19 -10.17
C LEU A 510 23.34 -0.98 -9.60
N LYS A 511 24.66 -0.84 -9.57
CA LYS A 511 25.58 -1.76 -8.91
C LYS A 511 26.17 -1.09 -7.67
N ILE A 512 26.00 -1.72 -6.50
CA ILE A 512 26.48 -1.21 -5.23
C ILE A 512 27.32 -2.23 -4.48
N LYS A 513 28.28 -1.71 -3.71
CA LYS A 513 29.03 -2.43 -2.69
C LYS A 513 29.18 -1.53 -1.46
N PRO A 514 28.14 -1.44 -0.62
CA PRO A 514 28.15 -0.58 0.55
C PRO A 514 29.21 -1.00 1.57
N LYS A 515 29.64 -0.04 2.39
CA LYS A 515 30.51 -0.28 3.56
C LYS A 515 29.84 -1.19 4.57
N ALA A 516 30.63 -1.79 5.44
CA ALA A 516 30.11 -2.53 6.59
C ALA A 516 29.13 -1.68 7.41
N ASN A 517 28.16 -2.34 8.04
CA ASN A 517 27.09 -1.73 8.84
C ASN A 517 26.12 -0.81 8.08
N THR A 518 25.92 -1.06 6.79
CA THR A 518 25.02 -0.26 5.94
C THR A 518 23.77 -1.04 5.58
N ALA A 519 22.59 -0.50 5.84
CA ALA A 519 21.32 -1.07 5.39
C ALA A 519 20.94 -0.50 4.02
N PHE A 520 20.64 -1.40 3.08
CA PHE A 520 20.09 -1.08 1.76
C PHE A 520 18.65 -1.56 1.67
N ILE A 521 17.71 -0.63 1.49
CA ILE A 521 16.28 -0.90 1.43
C ILE A 521 15.80 -0.59 0.01
N PHE A 522 15.08 -1.53 -0.60
CA PHE A 522 14.56 -1.39 -1.96
C PHE A 522 13.21 -2.09 -2.12
N PRO A 523 12.36 -1.66 -3.07
CA PRO A 523 11.11 -2.34 -3.39
C PRO A 523 11.34 -3.82 -3.75
N GLY A 524 10.59 -4.74 -3.12
CA GLY A 524 10.74 -6.19 -3.34
C GLY A 524 10.38 -6.67 -4.75
N ILE A 525 9.71 -5.80 -5.53
CA ILE A 525 9.36 -6.04 -6.93
C ILE A 525 10.57 -5.92 -7.87
N CYS A 526 11.68 -5.33 -7.40
CA CYS A 526 12.83 -5.05 -8.24
C CYS A 526 13.69 -6.28 -8.47
N THR A 527 14.06 -6.48 -9.73
CA THR A 527 14.92 -7.60 -10.13
C THR A 527 16.36 -7.30 -9.72
N HIS A 528 16.92 -8.18 -8.90
CA HIS A 528 18.26 -8.00 -8.36
C HIS A 528 19.07 -9.28 -8.33
N LYS A 529 20.40 -9.14 -8.33
CA LYS A 529 21.34 -10.26 -8.20
C LYS A 529 22.52 -9.88 -7.30
N VAL A 530 23.18 -10.90 -6.77
CA VAL A 530 24.47 -10.80 -6.09
C VAL A 530 25.51 -11.42 -7.01
N LEU A 531 26.45 -10.60 -7.48
CA LEU A 531 27.57 -11.09 -8.28
C LEU A 531 28.41 -12.10 -7.49
N GLN A 532 29.19 -12.91 -8.22
CA GLN A 532 30.04 -13.89 -7.58
C GLN A 532 31.08 -13.20 -6.69
N VAL A 533 31.24 -13.71 -5.46
CA VAL A 533 32.33 -13.33 -4.57
C VAL A 533 33.60 -14.03 -5.07
N THR A 534 34.66 -13.27 -5.30
CA THR A 534 35.93 -13.77 -5.85
C THR A 534 37.02 -13.94 -4.79
N LYS A 535 36.89 -13.22 -3.66
CA LYS A 535 37.80 -13.34 -2.52
C LYS A 535 37.08 -12.99 -1.23
N GLY A 536 37.37 -13.73 -0.15
CA GLY A 536 36.74 -13.53 1.15
C GLY A 536 35.28 -14.00 1.18
N SER A 537 34.52 -13.43 2.11
CA SER A 537 33.12 -13.78 2.36
C SER A 537 32.26 -12.53 2.46
N ARG A 538 31.18 -12.44 1.67
CA ARG A 538 30.20 -11.37 1.80
C ARG A 538 29.13 -11.77 2.80
N MET A 539 29.04 -11.06 3.93
CA MET A 539 28.07 -11.31 4.99
C MET A 539 26.98 -10.23 5.04
N VAL A 540 25.72 -10.66 5.13
CA VAL A 540 24.56 -9.76 5.18
C VAL A 540 23.44 -10.28 6.09
N ILE A 541 22.62 -9.38 6.63
CA ILE A 541 21.27 -9.71 7.13
C ILE A 541 20.25 -9.39 6.04
N ILE A 542 19.33 -10.32 5.78
CA ILE A 542 18.20 -10.13 4.87
C ILE A 542 16.88 -10.26 5.63
N THR A 543 15.95 -9.34 5.40
CA THR A 543 14.53 -9.46 5.82
C THR A 543 13.61 -8.75 4.83
N PHE A 544 12.30 -8.96 4.98
CA PHE A 544 11.26 -8.37 4.16
C PHE A 544 10.23 -7.66 5.03
N PHE A 545 9.85 -6.47 4.61
CA PHE A 545 8.90 -5.60 5.29
C PHE A 545 7.54 -5.60 4.59
N VAL A 546 6.49 -5.59 5.42
CA VAL A 546 5.10 -5.78 5.02
C VAL A 546 4.24 -4.76 5.76
N ASN A 547 3.25 -4.20 5.06
CA ASN A 547 2.17 -3.48 5.70
C ASN A 547 1.04 -4.47 6.00
N GLY A 548 0.33 -4.29 7.11
CA GLY A 548 -0.66 -5.26 7.61
C GLY A 548 -1.91 -5.44 6.73
N GLU A 549 -1.94 -4.81 5.56
CA GLU A 549 -3.07 -4.79 4.61
C GLU A 549 -3.12 -6.06 3.76
N THR A 550 -1.97 -6.61 3.38
CA THR A 550 -1.89 -7.89 2.67
C THR A 550 -1.63 -9.02 3.65
N ARG A 551 -2.65 -9.81 3.98
CA ARG A 551 -2.46 -11.03 4.77
C ARG A 551 -1.57 -12.00 3.98
N PRO A 552 -0.42 -12.42 4.52
CA PRO A 552 0.38 -13.47 3.89
C PRO A 552 -0.47 -14.74 3.79
N GLN A 553 -0.37 -15.47 2.68
CA GLN A 553 -1.06 -16.77 2.50
C GLN A 553 -0.50 -17.88 3.42
N TYR A 554 0.46 -17.55 4.31
CA TYR A 554 1.04 -18.44 5.30
C TYR A 554 1.28 -17.70 6.63
N LYS A 555 1.46 -18.46 7.71
CA LYS A 555 1.75 -17.91 9.04
C LYS A 555 3.14 -17.25 9.05
N MET A 556 3.18 -15.92 8.99
CA MET A 556 4.42 -15.18 9.25
C MET A 556 4.81 -15.36 10.72
N LYS A 557 5.97 -15.96 10.98
CA LYS A 557 6.59 -15.90 12.30
C LYS A 557 7.26 -14.53 12.44
N SER A 558 6.60 -13.60 13.10
CA SER A 558 7.15 -12.28 13.40
C SER A 558 6.99 -12.05 14.89
N HIS A 559 8.09 -12.17 15.65
CA HIS A 559 8.12 -11.82 17.07
C HIS A 559 8.16 -10.31 17.30
N PHE A 560 8.26 -9.55 16.20
CA PHE A 560 8.45 -8.11 16.13
C PHE A 560 7.44 -7.28 16.96
N TYR A 561 6.26 -7.83 17.30
CA TYR A 561 5.24 -7.14 18.09
C TYR A 561 4.60 -7.94 19.23
N ASP A 562 4.90 -9.23 19.38
CA ASP A 562 4.27 -10.05 20.44
C ASP A 562 4.87 -9.77 21.83
N ASP A 563 6.00 -9.07 21.91
CA ASP A 563 6.60 -8.56 23.16
C ASP A 563 6.98 -7.07 22.98
N LYS A 564 6.16 -6.10 23.41
CA LYS A 564 6.61 -4.69 23.58
C LYS A 564 7.60 -4.53 24.76
N GLY A 565 8.65 -5.35 24.80
CA GLY A 565 9.84 -5.13 25.61
C GLY A 565 10.88 -4.21 24.94
N ILE A 566 10.47 -3.51 23.88
CA ILE A 566 11.31 -2.57 23.12
C ILE A 566 11.39 -1.26 23.89
N ILE A 567 12.50 -1.04 24.61
CA ILE A 567 12.80 0.21 25.34
C ILE A 567 13.04 1.32 24.32
N GLU A 568 12.02 2.06 23.90
CA GLU A 568 12.20 3.31 23.15
C GLU A 568 13.14 4.23 23.93
N SER A 569 14.41 4.30 23.54
CA SER A 569 15.29 5.37 23.98
C SER A 569 14.84 6.64 23.27
N GLU A 570 14.70 7.74 24.01
CA GLU A 570 14.47 9.06 23.42
C GLU A 570 15.58 9.36 22.40
N ILE A 571 15.23 9.34 21.12
CA ILE A 571 16.11 9.82 20.05
C ILE A 571 15.33 10.95 19.38
N TYR A 572 15.35 12.11 20.02
CA TYR A 572 15.31 13.38 19.32
C TYR A 572 16.75 13.86 19.18
N PRO A 573 17.08 14.40 17.99
CA PRO A 573 17.45 15.79 17.98
C PRO A 573 16.54 16.58 17.05
N LEU A 574 16.28 17.81 17.48
CA LEU A 574 15.48 18.89 16.90
C LEU A 574 15.40 18.94 15.37
#